data_AF-A0A4Y8X1L7-F1
#
_entry.id   AF-A0A4Y8X1L7-F1
#
_cell.length_a   1.000
_cell.length_b   1.000
_cell.length_c   1.000
_cell.angle_alpha   90.00
_cell.angle_beta   90.00
_cell.angle_gamma   90.00
#
_symmetry.space_group_name_H-M   'P 1'
#
loop_
_entity.id
_entity.type
_entity.pdbx_description
1 polymer ?
#
loop_
_entity_poly.entity_id
_entity_poly.type
_entity_poly.pdbx_seq_one_letter_code
_entity_poly.pdbx_strand_id
1 'polypeptide(L)'
;MRLFLYGLVRVVLFLVFWAAVYYLTNLGMIVALVVATILTFAVSYLFLTRLRLGASQDLQDAWEGRQGRRGRTEVADADAEDAYTDGRFGR
;
A
#
# COMPACT_ATOMS: atom_id res chain seq x y z
N MET A 1 -5.91 4.44 -10.45
CA MET A 1 -4.60 3.89 -10.92
C MET A 1 -3.43 4.24 -9.97
N ARG A 2 -3.70 4.86 -8.82
CA ARG A 2 -2.70 5.18 -7.79
C ARG A 2 -2.05 3.90 -7.25
N LEU A 3 -2.78 2.78 -7.26
CA LEU A 3 -2.23 1.45 -6.97
C LEU A 3 -1.03 1.08 -7.87
N PHE A 4 -1.17 1.22 -9.19
CA PHE A 4 -0.11 0.89 -10.15
C PHE A 4 1.09 1.83 -10.00
N LEU A 5 0.83 3.13 -9.87
CA LEU A 5 1.88 4.13 -9.63
C LEU A 5 2.63 3.83 -8.33
N TYR A 6 1.91 3.49 -7.25
CA TYR A 6 2.51 3.16 -5.97
C TYR A 6 3.38 1.89 -6.03
N GLY A 7 2.88 0.85 -6.69
CA GLY A 7 3.65 -0.37 -6.93
C GLY A 7 4.90 -0.12 -7.77
N LEU A 8 4.77 0.63 -8.86
CA LEU A 8 5.88 0.97 -9.75
C LEU A 8 6.97 1.75 -9.04
N VAL A 9 6.61 2.77 -8.26
CA VAL A 9 7.58 3.57 -7.49
C VAL A 9 8.34 2.69 -6.51
N ARG A 10 7.69 1.74 -5.84
CA ARG A 10 8.37 0.79 -4.93
C ARG A 10 9.39 -0.08 -5.66
N VAL A 11 9.05 -0.59 -6.85
CA VAL A 11 9.98 -1.42 -7.65
C VAL A 11 11.17 -0.60 -8.11
N VAL A 12 10.95 0.63 -8.60
CA VAL A 12 12.04 1.52 -9.02
C VAL A 12 12.95 1.86 -7.83
N LEU A 13 12.38 2.24 -6.69
CA LEU A 13 13.14 2.51 -5.46
C LEU A 13 13.97 1.30 -5.03
N PHE A 14 13.39 0.10 -5.10
CA PHE A 14 14.10 -1.14 -4.78
C PHE A 14 15.29 -1.38 -5.69
N LEU A 15 15.12 -1.24 -7.01
CA LEU A 15 16.20 -1.43 -7.96
C LEU A 15 17.33 -0.41 -7.74
N VAL A 16 16.98 0.84 -7.44
CA VAL A 16 17.95 1.89 -7.12
C VAL A 16 18.72 1.55 -5.84
N PHE A 17 18.05 1.19 -4.75
CA PHE A 17 18.74 0.83 -3.50
C PHE A 17 19.55 -0.45 -3.63
N TRP A 18 19.04 -1.46 -4.31
CA TRP A 18 19.77 -2.70 -4.55
C TRP A 18 21.04 -2.46 -5.36
N ALA A 19 20.95 -1.71 -6.46
CA ALA A 19 22.11 -1.36 -7.28
C ALA A 19 23.11 -0.53 -6.45
N ALA A 20 22.64 0.47 -5.71
CA ALA A 20 23.50 1.29 -4.86
C ALA A 20 24.24 0.44 -3.82
N VAL A 21 23.54 -0.41 -3.07
CA VAL A 21 24.17 -1.28 -2.07
C VAL A 21 25.13 -2.26 -2.74
N TYR A 22 24.71 -2.97 -3.79
CA TYR A 22 25.53 -3.98 -4.45
C TYR A 22 26.84 -3.40 -5.02
N TYR A 23 26.76 -2.29 -5.76
CA TYR A 23 27.94 -1.71 -6.42
C TYR A 23 28.82 -0.86 -5.49
N LEU A 24 28.26 -0.22 -4.45
CA LEU A 24 29.05 0.65 -3.57
C LEU A 24 29.75 -0.11 -2.43
N THR A 25 29.20 -1.24 -2.00
CA THR A 25 29.64 -1.89 -0.76
C THR A 25 30.30 -3.25 -0.97
N ASN A 26 30.25 -3.81 -2.19
CA ASN A 26 30.71 -5.18 -2.50
C ASN A 26 30.09 -6.26 -1.59
N LEU A 27 28.95 -5.99 -0.96
CA LEU A 27 28.23 -7.01 -0.21
C LEU A 27 27.69 -8.09 -1.16
N GLY A 28 27.65 -9.34 -0.67
CA GLY A 28 27.07 -10.46 -1.39
C GLY A 28 25.61 -10.19 -1.79
N MET A 29 25.19 -10.76 -2.91
CA MET A 29 23.88 -10.49 -3.53
C MET A 29 22.69 -10.66 -2.57
N ILE A 30 22.71 -11.70 -1.74
CA ILE A 30 21.64 -11.97 -0.76
C ILE A 30 21.55 -10.83 0.26
N VAL A 31 22.68 -10.36 0.78
CA VAL A 31 22.67 -9.29 1.79
C VAL A 31 22.24 -7.97 1.16
N ALA A 32 22.69 -7.67 -0.06
CA ALA A 32 22.25 -6.49 -0.79
C ALA A 32 20.72 -6.49 -1.02
N LEU A 33 20.13 -7.65 -1.35
CA LEU A 33 18.68 -7.79 -1.51
C LEU A 33 17.92 -7.51 -0.20
N VAL A 34 18.39 -8.08 0.92
CA VAL A 34 17.75 -7.87 2.23
C VAL A 34 17.82 -6.39 2.64
N VAL A 35 19.00 -5.77 2.53
CA VAL A 35 19.19 -4.36 2.89
C VAL A 35 18.34 -3.44 2.00
N ALA A 36 18.37 -3.64 0.68
CA ALA A 36 17.55 -2.87 -0.24
C ALA A 36 16.04 -3.02 0.01
N THR A 37 15.59 -4.21 0.40
CA THR A 37 14.19 -4.46 0.78
C THR A 37 13.81 -3.59 1.98
N ILE A 38 14.62 -3.60 3.04
CA ILE A 38 14.38 -2.82 4.25
C ILE A 38 14.36 -1.32 3.93
N LEU A 39 15.34 -0.82 3.18
CA LEU A 39 15.42 0.60 2.79
C LEU A 39 14.21 1.03 1.96
N THR A 40 13.82 0.23 0.98
CA THR A 40 12.63 0.50 0.15
C THR A 40 11.39 0.58 1.01
N PHE A 41 11.22 -0.34 1.95
CA PHE A 41 10.07 -0.37 2.84
C PHE A 41 10.04 0.85 3.76
N ALA A 42 11.17 1.20 4.36
CA ALA A 42 11.31 2.37 5.22
C ALA A 42 10.99 3.67 4.48
N VAL A 43 11.61 3.90 3.31
CA VAL A 43 11.37 5.10 2.49
C VAL A 43 9.93 5.16 2.00
N SER A 44 9.38 4.03 1.55
CA SER A 44 7.98 3.94 1.12
C SER A 44 7.00 4.22 2.26
N TYR A 45 7.35 3.82 3.49
CA TYR A 45 6.50 4.04 4.66
C TYR A 45 6.52 5.50 5.12
N LEU A 46 7.70 6.14 5.09
CA LEU A 46 7.88 7.51 5.58
C LEU A 46 7.37 8.57 4.59
N PHE A 47 7.67 8.40 3.29
CA PHE A 47 7.45 9.47 2.30
C PHE A 47 6.20 9.29 1.44
N LEU A 48 5.71 8.05 1.27
CA LEU A 48 4.63 7.76 0.32
C LEU A 48 3.28 7.50 1.03
N THR A 49 3.06 8.06 2.22
CA THR A 49 1.83 7.86 3.01
C THR A 49 0.55 8.21 2.24
N ARG A 50 0.53 9.34 1.53
CA ARG A 50 -0.63 9.74 0.71
C ARG A 50 -0.87 8.80 -0.47
N LEU A 51 0.20 8.36 -1.13
CA LEU A 51 0.12 7.40 -2.24
C LEU A 51 -0.34 6.02 -1.75
N ARG A 52 0.09 5.61 -0.56
CA ARG A 52 -0.33 4.37 0.10
C ARG A 52 -1.83 4.38 0.40
N LEU A 53 -2.33 5.45 1.02
CA LEU A 53 -3.76 5.59 1.34
C LEU A 53 -4.62 5.56 0.07
N GLY A 54 -4.22 6.30 -0.97
CA GLY A 54 -4.90 6.25 -2.26
C GLY A 54 -4.82 4.89 -2.96
N ALA A 55 -3.70 4.16 -2.82
CA ALA A 55 -3.58 2.80 -3.34
C ALA A 55 -4.45 1.79 -2.57
N SER A 56 -4.65 1.99 -1.27
CA SER A 56 -5.56 1.18 -0.45
C SER A 56 -7.02 1.39 -0.84
N GLN A 57 -7.43 2.64 -1.09
CA GLN A 57 -8.76 2.94 -1.63
C GLN A 57 -8.95 2.36 -3.03
N ASP A 58 -7.99 2.58 -3.95
CA ASP A 58 -8.04 1.97 -5.29
C ASP A 58 -8.14 0.43 -5.23
N LEU A 59 -7.53 -0.22 -4.23
CA LEU A 59 -7.65 -1.67 -3.99
C LEU A 59 -9.03 -2.06 -3.45
N GLN A 60 -9.58 -1.28 -2.50
CA GLN A 60 -10.92 -1.48 -1.96
C GLN A 60 -11.97 -1.33 -3.08
N ASP A 61 -11.91 -0.25 -3.85
CA ASP A 61 -12.80 -0.01 -4.99
C ASP A 61 -12.72 -1.14 -6.03
N ALA A 62 -11.51 -1.62 -6.34
CA ALA A 62 -11.30 -2.73 -7.27
C ALA A 62 -11.76 -4.08 -6.71
N TRP A 63 -11.75 -4.24 -5.39
CA TRP A 63 -12.24 -5.43 -4.70
C TRP A 63 -13.77 -5.43 -4.60
N GLU A 64 -14.36 -4.30 -4.21
CA GLU A 64 -15.80 -4.06 -4.15
C GLU A 64 -16.45 -4.15 -5.53
N GLY A 65 -15.83 -3.56 -6.55
CA GLY A 65 -16.28 -3.68 -7.94
C GLY A 65 -16.18 -5.10 -8.51
N ARG A 66 -15.35 -5.97 -7.93
CA ARG A 66 -15.27 -7.41 -8.27
C ARG A 66 -16.23 -8.29 -7.50
N GLN A 67 -16.69 -7.86 -6.32
CA GLN A 67 -17.77 -8.52 -5.59
C GLN A 67 -19.12 -8.19 -6.23
N GLY A 68 -19.36 -8.76 -7.42
CA GLY A 68 -20.70 -8.76 -7.98
C GLY A 68 -21.70 -9.30 -6.96
N ARG A 69 -22.55 -8.39 -6.45
CA ARG A 69 -23.69 -8.62 -5.52
C ARG A 69 -23.33 -8.94 -4.07
N ARG A 70 -22.84 -7.95 -3.33
CA ARG A 70 -23.27 -7.83 -1.92
C ARG A 70 -24.78 -7.61 -1.91
N GLY A 71 -25.53 -8.46 -1.22
CA GLY A 71 -26.98 -8.28 -1.09
C GLY A 71 -27.27 -6.94 -0.42
N ARG A 72 -28.41 -6.30 -0.73
CA ARG A 72 -28.86 -5.03 -0.10
C ARG A 72 -28.65 -4.98 1.42
N THR A 73 -28.74 -6.14 2.08
CA THR A 73 -28.55 -6.30 3.52
C THR A 73 -27.10 -6.03 3.96
N GLU A 74 -26.10 -6.52 3.24
CA GLU A 74 -24.68 -6.39 3.64
C GLU A 74 -24.17 -4.95 3.45
N VAL A 75 -24.74 -4.22 2.48
CA VAL A 75 -24.48 -2.78 2.30
C VAL A 75 -25.20 -1.96 3.38
N ALA A 76 -26.44 -2.32 3.70
CA ALA A 76 -27.20 -1.65 4.77
C ALA A 76 -26.58 -1.87 6.16
N ASP A 77 -26.00 -3.05 6.40
CA ASP A 77 -25.30 -3.35 7.65
C ASP A 77 -24.00 -2.55 7.75
N ALA A 78 -23.22 -2.45 6.67
CA ALA A 78 -22.02 -1.61 6.61
C ALA A 78 -22.34 -0.12 6.81
N ASP A 79 -23.38 0.41 6.16
CA ASP A 79 -23.83 1.80 6.34
C ASP A 79 -24.30 2.07 7.78
N ALA A 80 -24.98 1.10 8.41
CA ALA A 80 -25.43 1.21 9.80
C ALA A 80 -24.25 1.17 10.80
N GLU A 81 -23.25 0.34 10.55
CA GLU A 81 -22.02 0.25 11.36
C GLU A 81 -21.17 1.53 11.22
N ASP A 82 -21.02 2.07 10.01
CA ASP A 82 -20.33 3.33 9.77
C ASP A 82 -21.05 4.50 10.45
N ALA A 83 -22.38 4.60 10.32
CA ALA A 83 -23.19 5.64 10.98
C ALA A 83 -23.12 5.55 12.52
N TYR A 84 -23.07 4.34 13.07
CA TYR A 84 -22.92 4.12 14.51
C TYR A 84 -21.52 4.53 15.01
N THR A 85 -20.50 4.28 14.20
CA THR A 85 -19.10 4.58 14.55
C THR A 85 -18.82 6.09 14.51
N ASP A 86 -19.36 6.79 13.51
CA ASP A 86 -19.22 8.23 13.35
C ASP A 86 -20.02 8.99 14.44
N GLY A 87 -21.22 8.53 14.79
CA GLY A 87 -22.05 9.13 15.85
C GLY A 87 -21.59 8.84 17.29
N ARG A 88 -20.87 7.74 17.54
CA ARG A 88 -20.43 7.33 18.89
C ARG A 88 -19.02 7.80 19.25
N PHE A 89 -18.14 7.99 18.26
CA PHE A 89 -16.73 8.35 18.47
C PHE A 89 -16.29 9.62 17.74
N GLY A 90 -17.14 10.21 16.89
CA GLY A 90 -16.93 11.54 16.33
C GLY A 90 -16.98 12.60 17.44
N ARG A 91 -15.93 13.42 17.52
CA ARG A 91 -15.95 14.67 18.30
C ARG A 91 -16.37 15.82 17.41
#